data_AF-A0A9W8MI82-F1
#
_entry.id   AF-A0A9W8MI82-F1
#
_cell.length_a   1.000
_cell.length_b   1.000
_cell.length_c   1.000
_cell.angle_alpha   90.00
_cell.angle_beta   90.00
_cell.angle_gamma   90.00
#
_symmetry.space_group_name_H-M   'P 1'
#
loop_
_entity.id
_entity.type
_entity.pdbx_description
1 polymer ?
#
loop_
_entity_poly.entity_id
_entity_poly.type
_entity_poly.pdbx_seq_one_letter_code
_entity_poly.pdbx_strand_id
1 'polypeptide(L)'
;MSRLSRETDFEALRTRLRAHCVYLADPDILERLEWFETQDFDQVVLKEDVDKFIEDGAPRNNPPQPAPLAGIFRLSREHGFFMRACGCWGLGASSVDQSFAKTRPSACTEDPGIPELEGDYPRSWENVAELSREWYRSRGQDEAQVTRSCGVIDWKKPGPSPADGFKIGRRVFEERSPESLASFQDHGPRFSIENWPVNTAAQAELDKIKSTHIAHPIPAYYPAPDNNLIPPDRYWDDLRGAIVRLEFHLNHWFIRGRHIFTADIMRMKVLVPPKLLPPSPSRLRSVPIGDDFPGEDRRSPRRQAAMSSSHANVPQSNAQAGSSSRNRTDATPGTKKTSVKTESVKRRATSSSTYSNVPHDQPNRSLQAGPSSSNNTNATKETPKKAKGIRGLFRKGC
;
A
#
# COMPACT_ATOMS: atom_id res chain seq x y z
N MET A 1 9.26 -23.59 -26.49
CA MET A 1 8.36 -24.59 -25.87
C MET A 1 7.37 -23.87 -24.97
N SER A 2 6.25 -23.42 -25.55
CA SER A 2 5.13 -22.83 -24.81
C SER A 2 4.27 -23.97 -24.25
N ARG A 3 4.56 -24.43 -23.03
CA ARG A 3 3.64 -25.31 -22.33
C ARG A 3 2.38 -24.50 -22.09
N LEU A 4 1.32 -24.88 -22.80
CA LEU A 4 -0.06 -24.44 -22.62
C LEU A 4 -0.30 -24.06 -21.17
N SER A 5 -0.36 -22.75 -20.91
CA SER A 5 -0.93 -22.22 -19.69
C SER A 5 -2.29 -22.89 -19.56
N ARG A 6 -2.47 -23.74 -18.54
CA ARG A 6 -3.80 -24.22 -18.19
C ARG A 6 -4.67 -22.98 -18.12
N GLU A 7 -5.69 -22.94 -18.96
CA GLU A 7 -6.67 -21.87 -18.96
C GLU A 7 -7.23 -21.82 -17.54
N THR A 8 -7.03 -20.70 -16.87
CA THR A 8 -7.48 -20.55 -15.50
C THR A 8 -8.99 -20.40 -15.54
N ASP A 9 -9.71 -21.38 -15.00
CA ASP A 9 -11.16 -21.25 -14.82
C ASP A 9 -11.42 -20.17 -13.75
N PHE A 10 -11.70 -18.96 -14.23
CA PHE A 10 -11.90 -17.79 -13.39
C PHE A 10 -13.19 -17.87 -12.57
N GLU A 11 -14.22 -18.57 -13.06
CA GLU A 11 -15.47 -18.71 -12.31
C GLU A 11 -15.32 -19.72 -11.16
N ALA A 12 -14.63 -20.84 -11.40
CA ALA A 12 -14.23 -21.74 -10.32
C ALA A 12 -13.29 -21.04 -9.31
N LEU A 13 -12.43 -20.12 -9.78
CA LEU A 13 -11.59 -19.30 -8.89
C LEU A 13 -12.42 -18.33 -8.04
N ARG A 14 -13.39 -17.60 -8.62
CA ARG A 14 -14.32 -16.73 -7.89
C ARG A 14 -15.10 -17.51 -6.84
N THR A 15 -15.65 -18.66 -7.22
CA THR A 15 -16.40 -19.54 -6.30
C THR A 15 -15.55 -19.93 -5.10
N ARG A 16 -14.29 -20.33 -5.32
CA ARG A 16 -13.36 -20.63 -4.23
C ARG A 16 -13.01 -19.41 -3.39
N LEU A 17 -12.88 -18.23 -3.99
CA LEU A 17 -12.65 -16.99 -3.25
C LEU A 17 -13.81 -16.69 -2.32
N ARG A 18 -15.04 -16.69 -2.83
CA ARG A 18 -16.26 -16.43 -2.04
C ARG A 18 -16.44 -17.39 -0.85
N ALA A 19 -15.95 -18.62 -0.97
CA ALA A 19 -16.01 -19.61 0.11
C ALA A 19 -15.04 -19.32 1.28
N HIS A 20 -14.02 -18.49 1.09
CA HIS A 20 -12.94 -18.29 2.07
C HIS A 20 -12.73 -16.83 2.48
N CYS A 21 -13.22 -15.88 1.71
CA CYS A 21 -12.98 -14.45 1.92
C CYS A 21 -14.11 -13.60 1.31
N VAL A 22 -14.06 -12.29 1.55
CA VAL A 22 -15.02 -11.35 0.97
C VAL A 22 -14.52 -10.90 -0.39
N TYR A 23 -15.17 -11.38 -1.46
CA TYR A 23 -14.79 -11.04 -2.83
C TYR A 23 -15.25 -9.63 -3.20
N LEU A 24 -14.32 -8.73 -3.46
CA LEU A 24 -14.58 -7.29 -3.61
C LEU A 24 -15.50 -6.92 -4.78
N ALA A 25 -15.66 -7.79 -5.77
CA ALA A 25 -16.56 -7.54 -6.89
C ALA A 25 -18.01 -7.96 -6.60
N ASP A 26 -18.30 -8.58 -5.45
CA ASP A 26 -19.67 -8.91 -5.10
C ASP A 26 -20.48 -7.63 -4.76
N PRO A 27 -21.75 -7.54 -5.19
CA PRO A 27 -22.54 -6.31 -5.08
C PRO A 27 -23.01 -6.01 -3.65
N ASP A 28 -23.07 -7.02 -2.78
CA ASP A 28 -23.65 -6.99 -1.44
C ASP A 28 -22.59 -6.87 -0.33
N ILE A 29 -21.30 -6.72 -0.66
CA ILE A 29 -20.24 -6.76 0.36
C ILE A 29 -20.37 -5.65 1.41
N LEU A 30 -20.89 -4.48 1.03
CA LEU A 30 -21.06 -3.34 1.94
C LEU A 30 -22.15 -3.61 3.00
N GLU A 31 -23.09 -4.51 2.70
CA GLU A 31 -24.10 -4.94 3.67
C GLU A 31 -23.50 -5.84 4.74
N ARG A 32 -22.38 -6.52 4.43
CA ARG A 32 -21.71 -7.52 5.28
C ARG A 32 -20.53 -6.97 6.08
N LEU A 33 -20.03 -5.80 5.70
CA LEU A 33 -18.81 -5.20 6.26
C LEU A 33 -19.14 -3.95 7.08
N GLU A 34 -18.35 -3.72 8.14
CA GLU A 34 -18.36 -2.46 8.88
C GLU A 34 -16.97 -2.10 9.40
N TRP A 35 -16.81 -0.85 9.85
CA TRP A 35 -15.58 -0.38 10.48
C TRP A 35 -15.62 -0.63 11.98
N PHE A 36 -14.58 -1.27 12.50
CA PHE A 36 -14.39 -1.51 13.92
C PHE A 36 -13.20 -0.72 14.46
N GLU A 37 -13.43 -0.03 15.58
CA GLU A 37 -12.41 0.77 16.27
C GLU A 37 -11.59 -0.10 17.21
N THR A 38 -10.28 -0.15 16.99
CA THR A 38 -9.34 -0.75 17.95
C THR A 38 -8.63 0.35 18.75
N GLN A 39 -7.74 -0.04 19.67
CA GLN A 39 -6.94 0.91 20.43
C GLN A 39 -5.99 1.74 19.55
N ASP A 40 -5.46 1.14 18.48
CA ASP A 40 -4.35 1.70 17.71
C ASP A 40 -4.79 2.21 16.32
N PHE A 41 -5.79 1.58 15.73
CA PHE A 41 -6.31 1.90 14.39
C PHE A 41 -7.74 1.38 14.18
N ASP A 42 -8.41 1.81 13.12
CA ASP A 42 -9.69 1.22 12.72
C ASP A 42 -9.46 0.17 11.63
N GLN A 43 -10.28 -0.86 11.57
CA GLN A 43 -10.19 -1.91 10.56
C GLN A 43 -11.56 -2.33 10.06
N VAL A 44 -11.62 -2.79 8.82
CA VAL A 44 -12.85 -3.39 8.27
C VAL A 44 -13.00 -4.81 8.78
N VAL A 45 -14.18 -5.14 9.29
CA VAL A 45 -14.55 -6.45 9.85
C VAL A 45 -15.88 -6.93 9.27
N LEU A 46 -16.22 -8.20 9.50
CA LEU A 46 -17.54 -8.74 9.20
C LEU A 46 -18.53 -8.34 10.29
N LYS A 47 -19.73 -7.88 9.92
CA LYS A 47 -20.79 -7.49 10.88
C LYS A 47 -21.18 -8.63 11.80
N GLU A 48 -21.28 -9.84 11.26
CA GLU A 48 -21.58 -11.05 12.06
C GLU A 48 -20.54 -11.32 13.15
N ASP A 49 -19.27 -10.93 12.95
CA ASP A 49 -18.22 -11.12 13.95
C ASP A 49 -18.24 -9.99 14.99
N VAL A 50 -18.72 -8.80 14.63
CA VAL A 50 -19.01 -7.72 15.58
C VAL A 50 -20.20 -8.09 16.47
N ASP A 51 -21.28 -8.61 15.88
CA ASP A 51 -22.46 -9.07 16.62
C ASP A 51 -22.09 -10.14 17.65
N LYS A 52 -21.34 -11.18 17.23
CA LYS A 52 -20.82 -12.21 18.15
C LYS A 52 -19.93 -11.62 19.25
N PHE A 53 -19.01 -10.72 18.89
CA PHE A 53 -18.14 -10.07 19.86
C PHE A 53 -18.92 -9.29 20.93
N ILE A 54 -20.02 -8.63 20.54
CA ILE A 54 -20.93 -7.92 21.47
C ILE A 54 -21.70 -8.92 22.33
N GLU A 55 -22.25 -9.98 21.73
CA GLU A 55 -23.03 -11.02 22.44
C GLU A 55 -22.19 -11.77 23.49
N ASP A 56 -20.94 -12.10 23.15
CA ASP A 56 -20.01 -12.81 24.04
C ASP A 56 -19.50 -11.93 25.19
N GLY A 57 -19.74 -10.62 25.14
CA GLY A 57 -19.18 -9.66 26.10
C GLY A 57 -17.65 -9.72 26.12
N ALA A 58 -17.04 -10.05 24.98
CA ALA A 58 -15.61 -10.29 24.89
C ALA A 58 -14.83 -9.04 25.34
N PRO A 59 -13.70 -9.21 26.05
CA PRO A 59 -12.88 -8.07 26.45
C PRO A 59 -12.49 -7.24 25.22
N ARG A 60 -12.45 -5.92 25.37
CA ARG A 60 -11.96 -5.00 24.33
C ARG A 60 -10.55 -5.33 23.81
N ASN A 61 -9.80 -6.12 24.56
CA ASN A 61 -8.45 -6.55 24.27
C ASN A 61 -8.38 -7.68 23.22
N ASN A 62 -9.52 -8.22 22.80
CA ASN A 62 -9.60 -9.25 21.77
C ASN A 62 -10.59 -8.82 20.66
N PRO A 63 -10.24 -7.82 19.83
CA PRO A 63 -11.14 -7.30 18.82
C PRO A 63 -11.52 -8.37 17.78
N PRO A 64 -12.66 -8.21 17.07
CA PRO A 64 -13.00 -9.07 15.94
C PRO A 64 -11.86 -9.13 14.93
N GLN A 65 -11.72 -10.30 14.29
CA GLN A 65 -10.70 -10.48 13.26
C GLN A 65 -10.97 -9.54 12.07
N PRO A 66 -9.94 -8.92 11.48
CA PRO A 66 -10.12 -8.12 10.28
C PRO A 66 -10.70 -8.98 9.14
N ALA A 67 -11.60 -8.43 8.34
CA ALA A 67 -12.21 -9.14 7.23
C ALA A 67 -11.17 -9.34 6.10
N PRO A 68 -10.90 -10.57 5.66
CA PRO A 68 -10.03 -10.81 4.52
C PRO A 68 -10.76 -10.39 3.23
N LEU A 69 -10.34 -9.26 2.66
CA LEU A 69 -10.86 -8.75 1.39
C LEU A 69 -10.03 -9.34 0.25
N ALA A 70 -10.68 -9.78 -0.82
CA ALA A 70 -9.99 -10.39 -1.94
C ALA A 70 -10.49 -9.92 -3.31
N GLY A 71 -9.61 -10.03 -4.30
CA GLY A 71 -9.97 -9.77 -5.69
C GLY A 71 -8.91 -10.28 -6.66
N ILE A 72 -9.21 -10.17 -7.95
CA ILE A 72 -8.29 -10.52 -9.03
C ILE A 72 -7.88 -9.24 -9.75
N PHE A 73 -6.60 -8.92 -9.70
CA PHE A 73 -6.08 -7.64 -10.15
C PHE A 73 -4.83 -7.82 -10.99
N ARG A 74 -4.59 -6.90 -11.92
CA ARG A 74 -3.26 -6.70 -12.48
C ARG A 74 -2.47 -5.77 -11.56
N LEU A 75 -1.21 -6.07 -11.31
CA LEU A 75 -0.31 -5.11 -10.66
C LEU A 75 0.26 -4.16 -11.69
N SER A 76 0.32 -2.88 -11.37
CA SER A 76 0.65 -1.86 -12.37
C SER A 76 2.01 -2.08 -13.02
N ARG A 77 2.03 -1.88 -14.34
CA ARG A 77 3.24 -1.98 -15.16
C ARG A 77 4.03 -0.71 -15.12
N GLU A 78 3.37 0.43 -15.21
CA GLU A 78 4.03 1.71 -15.52
C GLU A 78 4.18 2.58 -14.29
N HIS A 79 3.22 2.54 -13.38
CA HIS A 79 3.11 3.53 -12.31
C HIS A 79 2.94 2.87 -10.95
N GLY A 80 3.50 3.49 -9.92
CA GLY A 80 3.22 3.09 -8.54
C GLY A 80 3.76 1.71 -8.12
N PHE A 81 4.58 1.04 -8.93
CA PHE A 81 5.18 -0.26 -8.57
C PHE A 81 6.49 -0.07 -7.79
N PHE A 82 6.41 -0.28 -6.48
CA PHE A 82 7.49 -0.19 -5.50
C PHE A 82 7.63 -1.48 -4.68
N MET A 83 7.19 -2.63 -5.20
CA MET A 83 7.37 -3.94 -4.56
C MET A 83 8.80 -4.46 -4.78
N ARG A 84 9.77 -3.80 -4.16
CA ARG A 84 11.14 -4.29 -3.98
C ARG A 84 11.39 -4.49 -2.50
N ALA A 85 12.39 -5.28 -2.12
CA ALA A 85 12.74 -5.47 -0.71
C ALA A 85 13.01 -4.14 0.02
N CYS A 86 13.67 -3.19 -0.64
CA CYS A 86 13.90 -1.84 -0.12
C CYS A 86 12.74 -0.85 -0.34
N GLY A 87 11.61 -1.25 -0.94
CA GLY A 87 10.50 -0.34 -1.29
C GLY A 87 10.90 0.88 -2.12
N CYS A 88 12.02 0.81 -2.84
CA CYS A 88 12.68 1.95 -3.50
C CYS A 88 13.07 3.11 -2.56
N TRP A 89 13.37 2.81 -1.29
CA TRP A 89 13.90 3.78 -0.33
C TRP A 89 15.18 4.43 -0.86
N GLY A 90 15.31 5.74 -0.66
CA GLY A 90 16.49 6.51 -1.05
C GLY A 90 16.55 7.85 -0.33
N LEU A 91 17.77 8.36 -0.13
CA LEU A 91 18.08 9.57 0.66
C LEU A 91 17.48 10.87 0.11
N GLY A 92 17.01 10.88 -1.14
CA GLY A 92 16.41 12.05 -1.79
C GLY A 92 14.90 11.95 -2.00
N ALA A 93 14.25 10.85 -1.60
CA ALA A 93 12.79 10.80 -1.62
C ALA A 93 12.29 11.83 -0.60
N SER A 94 11.26 12.60 -0.96
CA SER A 94 10.67 13.69 -0.16
C SER A 94 10.13 13.29 1.22
N SER A 95 10.33 12.03 1.62
CA SER A 95 10.13 11.50 2.97
C SER A 95 11.38 11.71 3.84
N VAL A 96 11.79 12.95 4.05
CA VAL A 96 12.95 13.33 4.92
C VAL A 96 12.86 12.70 6.33
N ASP A 97 11.70 12.20 6.73
CA ASP A 97 11.44 11.55 8.02
C ASP A 97 11.27 10.02 8.00
N GLN A 98 11.23 9.35 6.84
CA GLN A 98 10.87 7.92 6.81
C GLN A 98 12.11 7.02 6.97
N SER A 99 12.31 6.53 8.20
CA SER A 99 13.27 5.46 8.50
C SER A 99 13.05 4.25 7.58
N PHE A 100 14.15 3.62 7.16
CA PHE A 100 14.12 2.42 6.33
C PHE A 100 13.26 1.29 6.93
N ALA A 101 13.25 1.12 8.26
CA ALA A 101 12.40 0.13 8.95
C ALA A 101 10.88 0.39 8.79
N LYS A 102 10.49 1.61 8.41
CA LYS A 102 9.08 1.97 8.13
C LYS A 102 8.74 1.86 6.65
N THR A 103 9.64 1.33 5.84
CA THR A 103 9.40 1.14 4.41
C THR A 103 8.29 0.14 4.18
N ARG A 104 7.44 0.43 3.20
CA ARG A 104 6.27 -0.35 2.85
C ARG A 104 6.28 -0.63 1.35
N PRO A 105 6.89 -1.75 0.90
CA PRO A 105 6.80 -2.17 -0.49
C PRO A 105 5.35 -2.20 -0.93
N SER A 106 5.07 -1.58 -2.08
CA SER A 106 3.71 -1.28 -2.51
C SER A 106 3.55 -1.31 -4.02
N ALA A 107 2.33 -1.49 -4.50
CA ALA A 107 1.97 -1.43 -5.92
C ALA A 107 0.59 -0.77 -6.07
N CYS A 108 0.31 -0.21 -7.24
CA CYS A 108 -1.06 0.11 -7.64
C CYS A 108 -1.68 -1.09 -8.37
N THR A 109 -2.98 -1.29 -8.19
CA THR A 109 -3.79 -2.24 -8.97
C THR A 109 -4.21 -1.64 -10.32
N GLU A 110 -4.50 -2.50 -11.27
CA GLU A 110 -5.02 -2.21 -12.61
C GLU A 110 -6.06 -3.27 -12.99
N ASP A 111 -6.86 -2.97 -14.02
CA ASP A 111 -7.78 -3.93 -14.61
C ASP A 111 -7.02 -5.15 -15.18
N PRO A 112 -7.44 -6.39 -14.86
CA PRO A 112 -6.82 -7.58 -15.42
C PRO A 112 -6.93 -7.66 -16.94
N GLY A 113 -7.89 -7.00 -17.59
CA GLY A 113 -8.10 -7.03 -19.04
C GLY A 113 -8.41 -8.44 -19.55
N ILE A 114 -9.11 -9.22 -18.73
CA ILE A 114 -9.56 -10.59 -19.00
C ILE A 114 -11.08 -10.52 -19.17
N PRO A 115 -11.65 -10.93 -20.33
CA PRO A 115 -13.10 -10.84 -20.58
C PRO A 115 -13.97 -11.50 -19.52
N GLU A 116 -13.56 -12.64 -18.98
CA GLU A 116 -14.27 -13.38 -17.93
C GLU A 116 -14.37 -12.59 -16.62
N LEU A 117 -13.48 -11.61 -16.43
CA LEU A 117 -13.39 -10.71 -15.27
C LEU A 117 -13.94 -9.30 -15.56
N GLU A 118 -14.64 -9.10 -16.68
CA GLU A 118 -15.21 -7.81 -17.03
C GLU A 118 -16.15 -7.31 -15.91
N GLY A 119 -15.96 -6.05 -15.50
CA GLY A 119 -16.73 -5.42 -14.44
C GLY A 119 -16.23 -5.69 -13.01
N ASP A 120 -15.44 -6.73 -12.76
CA ASP A 120 -14.95 -7.06 -11.41
C ASP A 120 -14.08 -5.94 -10.84
N TYR A 121 -13.17 -5.43 -11.67
CA TYR A 121 -12.22 -4.42 -11.24
C TYR A 121 -12.88 -3.06 -10.91
N PRO A 122 -13.68 -2.42 -11.79
CA PRO A 122 -14.34 -1.18 -11.44
C PRO A 122 -15.28 -1.34 -10.23
N ARG A 123 -15.96 -2.48 -10.09
CA ARG A 123 -16.78 -2.77 -8.90
C ARG A 123 -15.93 -2.86 -7.64
N SER A 124 -14.82 -3.59 -7.68
CA SER A 124 -13.89 -3.74 -6.55
C SER A 124 -13.32 -2.38 -6.12
N TRP A 125 -12.95 -1.54 -7.09
CA TRP A 125 -12.45 -0.19 -6.84
C TRP A 125 -13.53 0.67 -6.16
N GLU A 126 -14.76 0.67 -6.68
CA GLU A 126 -15.86 1.44 -6.09
C GLU A 126 -16.19 0.97 -4.68
N ASN A 127 -16.16 -0.33 -4.42
CA ASN A 127 -16.39 -0.87 -3.09
C ASN A 127 -15.30 -0.44 -2.09
N VAL A 128 -14.02 -0.36 -2.49
CA VAL A 128 -12.94 0.19 -1.63
C VAL A 128 -13.12 1.69 -1.40
N ALA A 129 -13.52 2.43 -2.42
CA ALA A 129 -13.84 3.85 -2.32
C ALA A 129 -14.99 4.08 -1.34
N GLU A 130 -16.04 3.29 -1.45
CA GLU A 130 -17.24 3.37 -0.63
C GLU A 130 -16.99 2.98 0.83
N LEU A 131 -16.19 1.93 1.07
CA LEU A 131 -15.72 1.63 2.43
C LEU A 131 -14.97 2.82 3.04
N SER A 132 -14.15 3.53 2.27
CA SER A 132 -13.45 4.73 2.76
C SER A 132 -14.41 5.87 3.08
N ARG A 133 -15.47 6.06 2.30
CA ARG A 133 -16.54 7.05 2.54
C ARG A 133 -17.39 6.70 3.76
N GLU A 134 -17.74 5.42 3.90
CA GLU A 134 -18.55 4.90 5.01
C GLU A 134 -17.86 5.11 6.37
N TRP A 135 -16.52 5.07 6.40
CA TRP A 135 -15.78 5.46 7.59
C TRP A 135 -16.15 6.88 8.05
N TYR A 136 -16.20 7.86 7.15
CA TYR A 136 -16.57 9.23 7.50
C TYR A 136 -18.03 9.32 7.98
N ARG A 137 -18.96 8.63 7.30
CA ARG A 137 -20.37 8.61 7.65
C ARG A 137 -20.61 8.03 9.04
N SER A 138 -20.00 6.89 9.35
CA SER A 138 -20.14 6.24 10.66
C SER A 138 -19.59 7.09 11.81
N ARG A 139 -18.62 7.97 11.52
CA ARG A 139 -18.07 8.94 12.47
C ARG A 139 -18.83 10.28 12.52
N GLY A 140 -19.90 10.44 11.74
CA GLY A 140 -20.65 11.69 11.62
C GLY A 140 -19.82 12.84 11.04
N GLN A 141 -18.81 12.52 10.23
CA GLN A 141 -17.97 13.47 9.53
C GLN A 141 -18.51 13.74 8.13
N ASP A 142 -18.13 14.88 7.55
CA ASP A 142 -18.44 15.21 6.17
C ASP A 142 -17.67 14.28 5.21
N GLU A 143 -18.41 13.48 4.46
CA GLU A 143 -17.90 12.54 3.46
C GLU A 143 -17.00 13.21 2.42
N ALA A 144 -17.23 14.49 2.09
CA ALA A 144 -16.37 15.22 1.16
C ALA A 144 -14.90 15.32 1.65
N GLN A 145 -14.66 15.14 2.96
CA GLN A 145 -13.31 15.11 3.53
C GLN A 145 -12.52 13.86 3.16
N VAL A 146 -13.14 12.80 2.63
CA VAL A 146 -12.44 11.62 2.09
C VAL A 146 -11.40 12.04 1.05
N THR A 147 -11.67 13.12 0.30
CA THR A 147 -10.76 13.67 -0.71
C THR A 147 -9.43 14.20 -0.16
N ARG A 148 -9.38 14.45 1.15
CA ARG A 148 -8.17 14.88 1.87
C ARG A 148 -7.41 13.71 2.48
N SER A 149 -8.00 12.51 2.49
CA SER A 149 -7.35 11.31 3.00
C SER A 149 -6.20 10.88 2.08
N CYS A 150 -5.32 10.03 2.60
CA CYS A 150 -4.17 9.50 1.88
C CYS A 150 -4.17 7.96 1.94
N GLY A 151 -3.38 7.33 1.07
CA GLY A 151 -3.04 5.91 1.18
C GLY A 151 -3.62 5.07 0.05
N VAL A 152 -4.73 4.36 0.30
CA VAL A 152 -5.29 3.36 -0.61
C VAL A 152 -5.76 3.96 -1.94
N ILE A 153 -6.45 5.09 -1.94
CA ILE A 153 -6.89 5.81 -3.15
C ILE A 153 -6.22 7.18 -3.16
N ASP A 154 -5.69 7.57 -4.33
CA ASP A 154 -5.16 8.92 -4.53
C ASP A 154 -6.27 9.88 -4.96
N TRP A 155 -6.99 10.40 -3.96
CA TRP A 155 -8.10 11.33 -4.17
C TRP A 155 -7.70 12.70 -4.73
N LYS A 156 -6.41 13.01 -4.80
CA LYS A 156 -5.93 14.30 -5.31
C LYS A 156 -5.96 14.38 -6.83
N LYS A 157 -6.05 13.23 -7.50
CA LYS A 157 -6.20 13.19 -8.95
C LYS A 157 -7.58 13.76 -9.33
N PRO A 158 -7.66 14.58 -10.38
CA PRO A 158 -8.94 15.06 -10.88
C PRO A 158 -9.72 13.88 -11.46
N GLY A 159 -10.85 13.54 -10.85
CA GLY A 159 -11.65 12.39 -11.24
C GLY A 159 -10.98 11.05 -10.91
N PRO A 160 -10.75 10.74 -9.61
CA PRO A 160 -10.17 9.47 -9.21
C PRO A 160 -11.02 8.35 -9.80
N SER A 161 -10.38 7.49 -10.57
CA SER A 161 -11.08 6.49 -11.37
C SER A 161 -10.46 5.11 -11.19
N PRO A 162 -11.16 4.04 -11.57
CA PRO A 162 -10.57 2.71 -11.64
C PRO A 162 -9.27 2.67 -12.47
N ALA A 163 -9.12 3.52 -13.49
CA ALA A 163 -7.90 3.59 -14.30
C ALA A 163 -6.66 4.03 -13.50
N ASP A 164 -6.84 4.77 -12.41
CA ASP A 164 -5.75 5.14 -11.49
C ASP A 164 -5.44 4.06 -10.46
N GLY A 165 -6.38 3.12 -10.29
CA GLY A 165 -6.36 2.01 -9.36
C GLY A 165 -6.31 2.41 -7.89
N PHE A 166 -5.96 1.42 -7.06
CA PHE A 166 -5.75 1.62 -5.63
C PHE A 166 -4.43 0.99 -5.20
N LYS A 167 -3.81 1.60 -4.19
CA LYS A 167 -2.50 1.24 -3.67
C LYS A 167 -2.62 0.15 -2.61
N ILE A 168 -1.85 -0.91 -2.80
CA ILE A 168 -1.67 -2.01 -1.86
C ILE A 168 -0.23 -2.00 -1.35
N GLY A 169 0.01 -2.49 -0.15
CA GLY A 169 1.37 -2.64 0.36
C GLY A 169 1.43 -3.43 1.65
N ARG A 170 2.63 -3.75 2.11
CA ARG A 170 2.83 -4.50 3.36
C ARG A 170 3.99 -3.91 4.15
N ARG A 171 3.87 -3.86 5.47
CA ARG A 171 5.02 -3.57 6.33
C ARG A 171 5.90 -4.82 6.36
N VAL A 172 7.16 -4.67 6.00
CA VAL A 172 8.06 -5.83 5.83
C VAL A 172 9.15 -5.92 6.90
N PHE A 173 9.22 -4.93 7.79
CA PHE A 173 10.11 -4.95 8.94
C PHE A 173 9.30 -4.78 10.24
N GLU A 174 9.58 -5.65 11.19
CA GLU A 174 9.04 -5.64 12.54
C GLU A 174 10.20 -5.57 13.53
N GLU A 175 10.01 -4.85 14.63
CA GLU A 175 11.03 -4.76 15.67
C GLU A 175 11.18 -6.13 16.34
N ARG A 176 12.43 -6.50 16.66
CA ARG A 176 12.74 -7.78 17.27
C ARG A 176 12.32 -7.76 18.74
N SER A 177 11.37 -8.60 19.11
CA SER A 177 10.93 -8.86 20.48
C SER A 177 10.81 -10.37 20.68
N PRO A 178 10.71 -10.87 21.93
CA PRO A 178 10.45 -12.29 22.18
C PRO A 178 9.19 -12.80 21.46
N GLU A 179 8.13 -11.99 21.41
CA GLU A 179 6.86 -12.32 20.76
C GLU A 179 6.98 -12.35 19.23
N SER A 180 7.69 -11.39 18.65
CA SER A 180 7.90 -11.33 17.20
C SER A 180 8.81 -12.47 16.72
N LEU A 181 9.78 -12.88 17.54
CA LEU A 181 10.61 -14.08 17.29
C LEU A 181 9.82 -15.39 17.42
N ALA A 182 8.89 -15.49 18.37
CA ALA A 182 8.06 -16.68 18.54
C ALA A 182 7.10 -16.92 17.37
N SER A 183 6.69 -15.85 16.68
CA SER A 183 5.83 -15.91 15.49
C SER A 183 6.59 -15.84 14.16
N PHE A 184 7.91 -15.65 14.20
CA PHE A 184 8.76 -15.56 13.01
C PHE A 184 8.81 -16.90 12.26
N GLN A 185 8.58 -16.84 10.95
CA GLN A 185 8.69 -17.98 10.06
C GLN A 185 9.97 -17.85 9.22
N ASP A 186 10.90 -18.78 9.42
CA ASP A 186 12.10 -18.85 8.59
C ASP A 186 11.76 -19.51 7.24
N HIS A 187 11.82 -18.71 6.17
CA HIS A 187 11.61 -19.17 4.80
C HIS A 187 12.94 -19.54 4.10
N GLY A 188 14.06 -19.51 4.83
CA GLY A 188 15.39 -19.82 4.36
C GLY A 188 16.21 -18.60 3.93
N PRO A 189 17.49 -18.81 3.54
CA PRO A 189 18.46 -17.73 3.37
C PRO A 189 18.06 -16.65 2.36
N ARG A 190 17.32 -17.00 1.30
CA ARG A 190 16.86 -16.04 0.28
C ARG A 190 15.82 -15.04 0.80
N PHE A 191 15.20 -15.33 1.92
CA PHE A 191 14.20 -14.48 2.57
C PHE A 191 14.73 -13.77 3.80
N SER A 192 15.94 -14.12 4.27
CA SER A 192 16.52 -13.49 5.45
C SER A 192 17.00 -12.07 5.13
N ILE A 193 16.88 -11.17 6.12
CA ILE A 193 17.17 -9.73 5.99
C ILE A 193 18.62 -9.46 5.56
N GLU A 194 19.54 -10.38 5.86
CA GLU A 194 20.95 -10.34 5.51
C GLU A 194 21.18 -10.35 4.00
N ASN A 195 20.33 -11.07 3.27
CA ASN A 195 20.46 -11.30 1.83
C ASN A 195 19.44 -10.49 1.01
N TRP A 196 18.76 -9.52 1.62
CA TRP A 196 17.74 -8.74 0.93
C TRP A 196 18.36 -7.84 -0.15
N PRO A 197 17.79 -7.85 -1.37
CA PRO A 197 18.27 -7.06 -2.49
C PRO A 197 17.85 -5.60 -2.29
N VAL A 198 18.79 -4.77 -1.88
CA VAL A 198 18.57 -3.34 -1.70
C VAL A 198 19.46 -2.54 -2.64
N ASN A 199 19.05 -1.32 -2.97
CA ASN A 199 19.91 -0.42 -3.73
C ASN A 199 21.08 0.06 -2.84
N THR A 200 22.15 0.57 -3.46
CA THR A 200 23.36 1.02 -2.75
C THR A 200 23.06 2.07 -1.68
N ALA A 201 22.10 2.97 -1.91
CA ALA A 201 21.72 4.00 -0.95
C ALA A 201 21.04 3.42 0.31
N ALA A 202 20.26 2.35 0.16
CA ALA A 202 19.53 1.68 1.24
C ALA A 202 20.39 0.66 2.00
N GLN A 203 21.55 0.26 1.47
CA GLN A 203 22.40 -0.78 2.08
C GLN A 203 22.82 -0.41 3.51
N ALA A 204 23.30 0.83 3.71
CA ALA A 204 23.74 1.29 5.02
C ALA A 204 22.60 1.31 6.05
N GLU A 205 21.37 1.62 5.63
CA GLU A 205 20.21 1.59 6.53
C GLU A 205 19.73 0.16 6.81
N LEU A 206 19.78 -0.73 5.81
CA LEU A 206 19.51 -2.15 6.02
C LEU A 206 20.47 -2.71 7.08
N ASP A 207 21.77 -2.44 6.96
CA ASP A 207 22.78 -2.93 7.91
C ASP A 207 22.55 -2.44 9.34
N LYS A 208 22.01 -1.21 9.52
CA LYS A 208 21.63 -0.69 10.84
C LYS A 208 20.47 -1.46 11.49
N ILE A 209 19.51 -1.94 10.69
CA ILE A 209 18.30 -2.57 11.23
C ILE A 209 18.41 -4.10 11.34
N LYS A 210 19.41 -4.74 10.73
CA LYS A 210 19.61 -6.21 10.76
C LYS A 210 19.62 -6.80 12.18
N SER A 211 20.18 -6.08 13.15
CA SER A 211 20.27 -6.56 14.54
C SER A 211 19.02 -6.28 15.37
N THR A 212 18.22 -5.29 14.98
CA THR A 212 17.08 -4.78 15.78
C THR A 212 15.73 -5.19 15.22
N HIS A 213 15.67 -5.66 13.98
CA HIS A 213 14.43 -6.01 13.29
C HIS A 213 14.46 -7.45 12.79
N ILE A 214 13.26 -7.97 12.53
CA ILE A 214 13.01 -9.16 11.72
C ILE A 214 12.31 -8.73 10.43
N ALA A 215 12.51 -9.48 9.37
CA ALA A 215 11.98 -9.16 8.06
C ALA A 215 10.89 -10.16 7.65
N HIS A 216 9.69 -9.65 7.39
CA HIS A 216 8.56 -10.43 6.91
C HIS A 216 8.40 -10.20 5.40
N PRO A 217 8.80 -11.16 4.54
CA PRO A 217 8.59 -11.02 3.11
C PRO A 217 7.09 -10.89 2.80
N ILE A 218 6.76 -10.24 1.68
CA ILE A 218 5.39 -10.23 1.16
C ILE A 218 5.01 -11.68 0.83
N PRO A 219 3.90 -12.23 1.35
CA PRO A 219 3.46 -13.59 1.03
C PRO A 219 2.94 -13.72 -0.43
N ALA A 220 3.86 -13.68 -1.40
CA ALA A 220 3.59 -13.74 -2.83
C ALA A 220 4.01 -15.10 -3.40
N TYR A 221 3.11 -15.81 -4.07
CA TYR A 221 3.32 -17.20 -4.49
C TYR A 221 3.26 -17.36 -6.01
N TYR A 222 4.08 -18.27 -6.56
CA TYR A 222 3.98 -18.71 -7.95
C TYR A 222 2.67 -19.49 -8.21
N PRO A 223 2.24 -19.63 -9.49
CA PRO A 223 1.03 -20.37 -9.83
C PRO A 223 1.12 -21.87 -9.47
N ALA A 224 2.29 -22.50 -9.66
CA ALA A 224 2.57 -23.90 -9.36
C ALA A 224 4.08 -24.17 -9.22
N PRO A 225 4.51 -25.18 -8.42
CA PRO A 225 3.70 -25.93 -7.45
C PRO A 225 3.17 -25.03 -6.33
N ASP A 226 2.12 -25.48 -5.63
CA ASP A 226 1.52 -24.72 -4.55
C ASP A 226 2.54 -24.39 -3.44
N ASN A 227 2.37 -23.22 -2.83
CA ASN A 227 3.20 -22.69 -1.74
C ASN A 227 4.67 -22.37 -2.09
N ASN A 228 5.03 -22.26 -3.37
CA ASN A 228 6.33 -21.73 -3.74
C ASN A 228 6.34 -20.19 -3.63
N LEU A 229 6.95 -19.68 -2.56
CA LEU A 229 7.06 -18.25 -2.26
C LEU A 229 8.05 -17.57 -3.22
N ILE A 230 7.66 -16.43 -3.79
CA ILE A 230 8.51 -15.60 -4.65
C ILE A 230 9.49 -14.87 -3.73
N PRO A 231 10.81 -15.02 -3.94
CA PRO A 231 11.79 -14.37 -3.08
C PRO A 231 11.89 -12.86 -3.39
N PRO A 232 12.30 -12.02 -2.41
CA PRO A 232 12.29 -10.57 -2.57
C PRO A 232 13.13 -10.01 -3.75
N ASP A 233 14.14 -10.76 -4.21
CA ASP A 233 14.96 -10.45 -5.41
C ASP A 233 14.22 -10.63 -6.72
N ARG A 234 13.10 -11.34 -6.69
CA ARG A 234 12.28 -11.63 -7.85
C ARG A 234 10.99 -10.82 -7.92
N TYR A 235 10.60 -10.10 -6.86
CA TYR A 235 9.35 -9.32 -6.86
C TYR A 235 9.23 -8.37 -8.04
N TRP A 236 10.31 -7.69 -8.41
CA TRP A 236 10.27 -6.76 -9.55
C TRP A 236 9.97 -7.46 -10.87
N ASP A 237 10.65 -8.56 -11.15
CA ASP A 237 10.53 -9.27 -12.42
C ASP A 237 9.25 -10.10 -12.50
N ASP A 238 8.83 -10.70 -11.38
CA ASP A 238 7.77 -11.70 -11.35
C ASP A 238 6.39 -11.14 -10.96
N LEU A 239 6.32 -9.95 -10.34
CA LEU A 239 5.04 -9.33 -9.93
C LEU A 239 4.64 -8.12 -10.79
N ARG A 240 5.59 -7.38 -11.38
CA ARG A 240 5.28 -6.15 -12.13
C ARG A 240 4.52 -6.45 -13.41
N GLY A 241 3.23 -6.11 -13.46
CA GLY A 241 2.37 -6.42 -14.61
C GLY A 241 1.75 -7.83 -14.57
N ALA A 242 1.94 -8.58 -13.48
CA ALA A 242 1.32 -9.87 -13.25
C ALA A 242 -0.15 -9.70 -12.90
N ILE A 243 -0.96 -10.71 -13.25
CA ILE A 243 -2.34 -10.81 -12.77
C ILE A 243 -2.34 -11.74 -11.56
N VAL A 244 -2.85 -11.24 -10.45
CA VAL A 244 -2.76 -11.88 -9.14
C VAL A 244 -4.14 -12.02 -8.52
N ARG A 245 -4.33 -13.14 -7.80
CA ARG A 245 -5.30 -13.20 -6.70
C ARG A 245 -4.67 -12.48 -5.52
N LEU A 246 -5.32 -11.44 -5.04
CA LEU A 246 -4.86 -10.64 -3.91
C LEU A 246 -5.82 -10.80 -2.73
N GLU A 247 -5.27 -10.98 -1.54
CA GLU A 247 -5.98 -10.93 -0.26
C GLU A 247 -5.32 -9.87 0.64
N PHE A 248 -6.13 -9.00 1.25
CA PHE A 248 -5.65 -7.90 2.08
C PHE A 248 -6.66 -7.50 3.15
N HIS A 249 -6.17 -6.79 4.17
CA HIS A 249 -7.01 -6.09 5.16
C HIS A 249 -7.06 -4.60 4.84
N LEU A 250 -8.22 -3.98 5.03
CA LEU A 250 -8.36 -2.53 4.92
C LEU A 250 -8.33 -1.90 6.32
N ASN A 251 -7.31 -1.09 6.57
CA ASN A 251 -7.11 -0.41 7.85
C ASN A 251 -7.17 1.12 7.66
N HIS A 252 -7.57 1.83 8.70
CA HIS A 252 -7.58 3.28 8.76
C HIS A 252 -6.78 3.78 9.96
N TRP A 253 -5.91 4.76 9.73
CA TRP A 253 -5.06 5.40 10.71
C TRP A 253 -5.30 6.90 10.72
N PHE A 254 -5.24 7.52 11.90
CA PHE A 254 -5.23 8.99 12.02
C PHE A 254 -3.85 9.47 12.47
N ILE A 255 -3.01 9.88 11.51
CA ILE A 255 -1.60 10.23 11.77
C ILE A 255 -1.35 11.68 11.37
N ARG A 256 -0.79 12.47 12.30
CA ARG A 256 -0.42 13.90 12.08
C ARG A 256 -1.59 14.72 11.50
N GLY A 257 -2.81 14.51 12.02
CA GLY A 257 -4.00 15.24 11.61
C GLY A 257 -4.57 14.84 10.24
N ARG A 258 -4.22 13.65 9.73
CA ARG A 258 -4.69 13.15 8.44
C ARG A 258 -5.18 11.72 8.56
N HIS A 259 -6.27 11.43 7.85
CA HIS A 259 -6.79 10.08 7.65
C HIS A 259 -5.96 9.34 6.61
N ILE A 260 -5.51 8.14 6.95
CA ILE A 260 -4.69 7.28 6.10
C ILE A 260 -5.35 5.92 6.02
N PHE A 261 -5.84 5.56 4.84
CA PHE A 261 -6.39 4.24 4.55
C PHE A 261 -5.32 3.36 3.92
N THR A 262 -5.19 2.12 4.37
CA THR A 262 -4.15 1.20 3.87
C THR A 262 -4.75 -0.16 3.55
N ALA A 263 -4.47 -0.68 2.36
CA ALA A 263 -4.69 -2.08 2.02
C ALA A 263 -3.42 -2.88 2.38
N ASP A 264 -3.44 -3.59 3.51
CA ASP A 264 -2.34 -4.42 4.01
C ASP A 264 -2.39 -5.82 3.41
N ILE A 265 -1.41 -6.13 2.57
CA ILE A 265 -1.37 -7.40 1.84
C ILE A 265 -1.18 -8.54 2.83
N MET A 266 -2.13 -9.47 2.86
CA MET A 266 -2.01 -10.74 3.58
C MET A 266 -1.34 -11.79 2.70
N ARG A 267 -1.83 -11.93 1.46
CA ARG A 267 -1.41 -12.98 0.54
C ARG A 267 -1.62 -12.55 -0.90
N MET A 268 -0.74 -13.01 -1.77
CA MET A 268 -0.82 -12.79 -3.21
C MET A 268 -0.45 -14.07 -3.94
N LYS A 269 -1.25 -14.50 -4.91
CA LYS A 269 -0.92 -15.64 -5.78
C LYS A 269 -0.93 -15.18 -7.23
N VAL A 270 0.19 -15.37 -7.93
CA VAL A 270 0.26 -15.10 -9.36
C VAL A 270 -0.64 -16.09 -10.09
N LEU A 271 -1.56 -15.56 -10.90
CA LEU A 271 -2.44 -16.34 -11.78
C LEU A 271 -1.88 -16.33 -13.19
N VAL A 272 -1.52 -15.13 -13.68
CA VAL A 272 -0.86 -14.95 -14.97
C VAL A 272 0.45 -14.19 -14.74
N PRO A 273 1.60 -14.81 -15.08
CA PRO A 273 2.89 -14.14 -15.01
C PRO A 273 2.89 -12.84 -15.82
N PRO A 274 3.77 -11.88 -15.50
CA PRO A 274 3.86 -10.66 -16.26
C PRO A 274 4.26 -10.98 -17.70
N LYS A 275 3.56 -10.36 -18.67
CA LYS A 275 3.99 -10.43 -20.07
C LYS A 275 5.32 -9.69 -20.14
N LEU A 276 6.42 -10.42 -20.28
CA LEU A 276 7.71 -9.82 -20.61
C LEU A 276 7.47 -9.02 -21.89
N LEU A 277 7.68 -7.70 -21.81
CA LEU A 277 7.74 -6.92 -23.03
C LEU A 277 8.82 -7.59 -23.89
N PRO A 278 8.56 -7.87 -25.17
CA PRO A 278 9.63 -8.32 -26.05
C PRO A 278 10.76 -7.32 -25.84
N PRO A 279 12.01 -7.78 -25.65
CA PRO A 279 13.13 -6.86 -25.47
C PRO A 279 12.98 -5.85 -26.59
N SER A 280 12.70 -4.59 -26.22
CA SER A 280 12.58 -3.53 -27.22
C SER A 280 13.79 -3.72 -28.12
N PRO A 281 13.66 -3.64 -29.46
CA PRO A 281 14.81 -3.66 -30.35
C PRO A 281 15.63 -2.41 -30.03
N SER A 282 16.33 -2.47 -28.89
CA SER A 282 17.22 -1.47 -28.36
C SER A 282 18.30 -1.51 -29.38
N ARG A 283 18.23 -0.52 -30.26
CA ARG A 283 19.22 -0.15 -31.26
C ARG A 283 20.50 -0.90 -30.91
N LEU A 284 20.75 -1.99 -31.61
CA LEU A 284 22.11 -2.40 -31.93
C LEU A 284 22.66 -1.16 -32.61
N ARG A 285 23.11 -0.17 -31.84
CA ARG A 285 24.27 0.61 -32.23
C ARG A 285 25.26 -0.49 -32.42
N SER A 286 25.44 -0.86 -33.68
CA SER A 286 26.65 -1.47 -34.17
C SER A 286 27.76 -0.67 -33.51
N VAL A 287 28.22 -1.14 -32.35
CA VAL A 287 29.62 -0.98 -32.00
C VAL A 287 30.28 -1.55 -33.23
N PRO A 288 30.94 -0.71 -34.06
CA PRO A 288 31.73 -1.25 -35.14
C PRO A 288 32.61 -2.28 -34.47
N ILE A 289 32.44 -3.54 -34.83
CA ILE A 289 33.38 -4.58 -34.49
C ILE A 289 34.68 -4.07 -35.10
N GLY A 290 35.50 -3.44 -34.25
CA GLY A 290 36.86 -3.09 -34.57
C GLY A 290 37.50 -4.42 -34.93
N ASP A 291 37.79 -4.54 -36.21
CA ASP A 291 38.52 -5.66 -36.76
C ASP A 291 39.89 -5.66 -36.06
N ASP A 292 40.14 -6.66 -35.21
CA ASP A 292 41.41 -6.88 -34.51
C ASP A 292 42.48 -7.39 -35.50
N PHE A 293 42.72 -6.66 -36.59
CA PHE A 293 43.93 -6.83 -37.39
C PHE A 293 45.03 -5.90 -36.87
N PRO A 294 46.11 -6.45 -36.29
CA PRO A 294 47.27 -5.66 -35.95
C PRO A 294 48.03 -5.35 -37.23
N GLY A 295 47.98 -4.09 -37.67
CA GLY A 295 48.92 -3.54 -38.62
C GLY A 295 48.27 -2.91 -39.84
N GLU A 296 47.90 -1.64 -39.71
CA GLU A 296 48.17 -0.69 -40.78
C GLU A 296 48.17 0.74 -40.22
N ASP A 297 49.37 1.32 -40.17
CA ASP A 297 49.63 2.73 -39.89
C ASP A 297 48.98 3.61 -40.97
N ARG A 298 47.71 4.00 -40.77
CA ARG A 298 47.13 5.11 -41.53
C ARG A 298 47.54 6.45 -40.93
N ARG A 299 48.78 6.84 -41.25
CA ARG A 299 49.18 8.25 -41.32
C ARG A 299 48.16 9.00 -42.19
N SER A 300 47.43 9.92 -41.57
CA SER A 300 46.70 10.95 -42.30
C SER A 300 47.64 12.13 -42.59
N PRO A 301 47.89 12.49 -43.85
CA PRO A 301 48.60 13.71 -44.20
C PRO A 301 47.59 14.84 -44.51
N ARG A 302 48.05 16.08 -44.32
CA ARG A 302 47.38 17.38 -44.56
C ARG A 302 46.44 17.83 -43.43
N ARG A 303 46.54 19.05 -42.92
CA ARG A 303 47.37 20.20 -43.32
C ARG A 303 47.36 21.17 -42.14
N GLN A 304 48.55 21.55 -41.70
CA GLN A 304 48.81 22.85 -41.10
C GLN A 304 48.55 23.94 -42.16
N ALA A 305 47.95 25.05 -41.76
CA ALA A 305 48.28 26.38 -42.30
C ALA A 305 47.71 27.50 -41.40
N ALA A 306 48.62 28.41 -41.02
CA ALA A 306 48.46 29.80 -40.55
C ALA A 306 47.70 30.01 -39.23
N MET A 307 48.36 30.30 -38.09
CA MET A 307 49.16 31.49 -37.72
C MET A 307 48.43 32.84 -37.81
N SER A 308 48.26 33.43 -36.62
CA SER A 308 48.52 34.82 -36.24
C SER A 308 47.75 35.96 -36.90
N SER A 309 46.99 36.72 -36.09
CA SER A 309 47.24 38.16 -35.90
C SER A 309 46.41 38.77 -34.76
N SER A 310 47.11 39.49 -33.89
CA SER A 310 46.63 40.44 -32.89
C SER A 310 45.92 41.65 -33.51
N HIS A 311 44.88 42.20 -32.85
CA HIS A 311 44.74 43.61 -32.43
C HIS A 311 43.29 44.12 -32.30
N ALA A 312 43.11 44.92 -31.24
CA ALA A 312 42.30 46.13 -31.10
C ALA A 312 40.76 46.06 -30.88
N ASN A 313 40.37 46.51 -29.68
CA ASN A 313 39.34 47.49 -29.33
C ASN A 313 38.37 47.96 -30.42
N VAL A 314 37.06 48.01 -30.08
CA VAL A 314 36.26 49.24 -29.88
C VAL A 314 34.82 48.84 -29.48
N PRO A 315 34.16 49.58 -28.57
CA PRO A 315 32.76 49.37 -28.20
C PRO A 315 31.82 50.12 -29.14
N GLN A 316 30.63 49.58 -29.40
CA GLN A 316 29.54 50.35 -29.99
C GLN A 316 28.20 50.07 -29.32
N SER A 317 27.47 51.16 -29.24
CA SER A 317 26.29 51.48 -28.45
C SER A 317 25.01 51.39 -29.27
N ASN A 318 23.91 51.43 -28.53
CA ASN A 318 22.64 52.10 -28.87
C ASN A 318 21.74 51.55 -30.00
N ALA A 319 20.60 51.05 -29.54
CA ALA A 319 19.28 51.73 -29.59
C ALA A 319 18.29 51.36 -30.71
N GLN A 320 17.02 51.49 -30.26
CA GLN A 320 15.76 51.61 -31.00
C GLN A 320 15.22 50.35 -31.68
N ALA A 321 13.92 50.14 -31.84
CA ALA A 321 12.68 50.69 -31.30
C ALA A 321 11.55 49.92 -32.02
N GLY A 322 10.36 49.86 -31.44
CA GLY A 322 9.12 49.45 -32.11
C GLY A 322 8.31 48.47 -31.27
N SER A 323 7.31 48.86 -30.48
CA SER A 323 6.02 49.49 -30.79
C SER A 323 4.98 48.56 -31.43
N SER A 324 4.06 48.03 -30.61
CA SER A 324 2.60 47.96 -30.88
C SER A 324 1.92 47.54 -29.56
N SER A 325 1.19 48.39 -28.82
CA SER A 325 -0.14 48.98 -29.08
C SER A 325 -1.22 47.96 -29.44
N ARG A 326 -2.12 47.65 -28.48
CA ARG A 326 -3.57 47.98 -28.54
C ARG A 326 -4.38 47.43 -27.35
N ASN A 327 -4.87 48.38 -26.54
CA ASN A 327 -6.24 48.61 -26.03
C ASN A 327 -7.24 47.45 -25.83
N ARG A 328 -7.82 47.38 -24.62
CA ARG A 328 -9.30 47.36 -24.36
C ARG A 328 -9.58 47.43 -22.85
N THR A 329 -10.02 48.59 -22.36
CA THR A 329 -11.39 48.98 -21.94
C THR A 329 -11.83 48.50 -20.55
N ASP A 330 -12.08 49.50 -19.71
CA ASP A 330 -12.76 49.48 -18.40
C ASP A 330 -14.21 48.99 -18.45
N ALA A 331 -14.68 48.37 -17.35
CA ALA A 331 -15.95 48.70 -16.67
C ALA A 331 -16.15 47.86 -15.39
N THR A 332 -16.05 48.52 -14.24
CA THR A 332 -16.60 48.19 -12.89
C THR A 332 -18.14 48.41 -12.94
N PRO A 333 -19.05 47.84 -12.10
CA PRO A 333 -18.90 47.80 -10.63
C PRO A 333 -19.61 46.71 -9.78
N GLY A 334 -18.98 46.44 -8.63
CA GLY A 334 -19.60 46.52 -7.30
C GLY A 334 -20.59 45.45 -6.85
N THR A 335 -20.21 44.63 -5.86
CA THR A 335 -21.13 44.21 -4.79
C THR A 335 -20.40 43.96 -3.47
N LYS A 336 -21.11 44.30 -2.39
CA LYS A 336 -20.65 44.60 -1.03
C LYS A 336 -20.11 43.38 -0.27
N LYS A 337 -19.04 43.62 0.49
CA LYS A 337 -18.55 42.80 1.60
C LYS A 337 -19.46 42.98 2.83
N THR A 338 -19.90 41.88 3.42
CA THR A 338 -20.37 41.83 4.82
C THR A 338 -19.51 40.81 5.55
N SER A 339 -18.70 41.31 6.50
CA SER A 339 -17.86 40.50 7.37
C SER A 339 -18.68 40.01 8.56
N VAL A 340 -18.88 38.69 8.68
CA VAL A 340 -19.34 38.06 9.92
C VAL A 340 -18.13 37.50 10.64
N LYS A 341 -17.82 38.14 11.77
CA LYS A 341 -16.76 37.78 12.72
C LYS A 341 -17.31 36.63 13.56
N THR A 342 -16.84 35.40 13.33
CA THR A 342 -17.18 34.26 14.20
C THR A 342 -15.98 33.89 15.03
N GLU A 343 -16.16 34.09 16.34
CA GLU A 343 -15.22 33.88 17.43
C GLU A 343 -14.94 32.39 17.58
N SER A 344 -13.70 31.97 17.29
CA SER A 344 -13.29 30.57 17.42
C SER A 344 -12.66 30.35 18.79
N VAL A 345 -13.41 29.65 19.65
CA VAL A 345 -12.99 29.18 20.97
C VAL A 345 -11.83 28.19 20.81
N LYS A 346 -10.65 28.63 21.25
CA LYS A 346 -9.39 27.91 21.23
C LYS A 346 -9.37 26.86 22.34
N ARG A 347 -9.79 25.62 22.05
CA ARG A 347 -9.49 24.47 22.93
C ARG A 347 -8.05 24.01 22.67
N ARG A 348 -7.17 24.25 23.64
CA ARG A 348 -5.84 23.63 23.72
C ARG A 348 -6.02 22.19 24.19
N ALA A 349 -5.74 21.22 23.32
CA ALA A 349 -5.44 19.85 23.73
C ALA A 349 -3.91 19.72 23.87
N THR A 350 -3.42 19.80 25.10
CA THR A 350 -2.06 19.41 25.47
C THR A 350 -1.99 17.89 25.47
N SER A 351 -1.42 17.31 24.41
CA SER A 351 -0.98 15.92 24.42
C SER A 351 0.43 15.88 24.99
N SER A 352 0.55 15.58 26.29
CA SER A 352 1.81 15.32 26.96
C SER A 352 2.10 13.83 26.87
N SER A 353 3.03 13.41 26.00
CA SER A 353 3.61 12.07 26.07
C SER A 353 4.83 12.13 26.99
N THR A 354 4.61 11.87 28.28
CA THR A 354 5.69 11.60 29.22
C THR A 354 5.59 10.12 29.56
N TYR A 355 6.44 9.30 28.94
CA TYR A 355 6.71 7.95 29.43
C TYR A 355 7.62 8.09 30.66
N SER A 356 7.03 7.95 31.84
CA SER A 356 7.78 7.74 33.08
C SER A 356 7.90 6.24 33.31
N ASN A 357 9.15 5.77 33.30
CA ASN A 357 9.54 4.43 33.75
C ASN A 357 9.13 4.22 35.21
N VAL A 358 8.40 3.14 35.48
CA VAL A 358 8.25 2.59 36.83
C VAL A 358 8.67 1.11 36.79
N PRO A 359 9.57 0.64 37.67
CA PRO A 359 10.00 -0.75 37.71
C PRO A 359 8.93 -1.61 38.38
N HIS A 360 8.61 -2.76 37.77
CA HIS A 360 7.74 -3.75 38.39
C HIS A 360 8.55 -4.98 38.80
N ASP A 361 8.77 -5.11 40.11
CA ASP A 361 9.25 -6.34 40.75
C ASP A 361 8.19 -7.44 40.64
N GLN A 362 8.59 -8.62 40.15
CA GLN A 362 7.84 -9.86 40.29
C GLN A 362 8.48 -10.74 41.37
N PRO A 363 7.68 -11.46 42.17
CA PRO A 363 8.11 -12.70 42.77
C PRO A 363 7.47 -13.91 42.09
N ASN A 364 8.38 -14.84 41.72
CA ASN A 364 8.16 -16.22 41.33
C ASN A 364 7.04 -16.94 42.10
N ARG A 365 6.23 -17.72 41.38
CA ARG A 365 5.69 -18.98 41.92
C ARG A 365 5.48 -20.01 40.81
N SER A 366 6.25 -21.08 40.94
CA SER A 366 6.15 -22.35 40.23
C SER A 366 5.07 -23.25 40.84
N LEU A 367 4.22 -23.87 40.01
CA LEU A 367 3.53 -25.15 40.28
C LEU A 367 3.23 -25.78 38.91
N GLN A 368 3.97 -26.83 38.51
CA GLN A 368 3.67 -28.26 38.66
C GLN A 368 2.46 -28.74 37.84
N ALA A 369 2.77 -29.61 36.88
CA ALA A 369 1.85 -30.36 36.04
C ALA A 369 1.25 -31.57 36.79
N GLY A 370 0.02 -31.93 36.43
CA GLY A 370 -0.63 -33.19 36.76
C GLY A 370 -1.91 -33.38 35.91
N PRO A 371 -2.14 -34.54 35.28
CA PRO A 371 -3.26 -34.77 34.36
C PRO A 371 -4.41 -35.55 35.03
N SER A 372 -5.66 -35.34 34.59
CA SER A 372 -6.72 -36.34 34.76
C SER A 372 -7.97 -36.04 33.94
N SER A 373 -8.57 -37.14 33.49
CA SER A 373 -9.59 -37.32 32.45
C SER A 373 -11.05 -37.04 32.83
N SER A 374 -11.86 -37.06 31.77
CA SER A 374 -13.18 -37.71 31.61
C SER A 374 -14.47 -37.01 32.06
N ASN A 375 -15.35 -36.89 31.06
CA ASN A 375 -16.79 -37.15 31.00
C ASN A 375 -17.72 -36.45 31.99
N ASN A 376 -18.68 -35.68 31.46
CA ASN A 376 -20.10 -36.07 31.57
C ASN A 376 -21.01 -35.27 30.63
N THR A 377 -21.79 -36.03 29.87
CA THR A 377 -23.10 -35.70 29.30
C THR A 377 -24.05 -35.17 30.37
N ASN A 378 -24.81 -34.11 30.06
CA ASN A 378 -26.25 -34.09 30.31
C ASN A 378 -26.95 -33.02 29.47
N ALA A 379 -28.03 -33.46 28.85
CA ALA A 379 -28.98 -32.69 28.08
C ALA A 379 -30.05 -32.11 29.01
N THR A 380 -30.43 -30.85 28.82
CA THR A 380 -31.75 -30.35 29.24
C THR A 380 -32.27 -29.34 28.23
N LYS A 381 -33.45 -29.65 27.69
CA LYS A 381 -34.32 -28.76 26.91
C LYS A 381 -34.81 -27.61 27.80
N GLU A 382 -34.77 -26.36 27.33
CA GLU A 382 -35.83 -25.37 27.58
C GLU A 382 -35.99 -24.40 26.41
N THR A 383 -37.26 -24.14 26.09
CA THR A 383 -37.83 -23.31 25.00
C THR A 383 -37.91 -21.81 25.36
N PRO A 384 -38.22 -20.91 24.40
CA PRO A 384 -37.66 -19.56 24.36
C PRO A 384 -38.51 -18.51 25.09
N LYS A 385 -37.84 -17.51 25.67
CA LYS A 385 -38.47 -16.24 26.10
C LYS A 385 -38.11 -15.12 25.12
N LYS A 386 -39.16 -14.56 24.50
CA LYS A 386 -39.16 -13.31 23.75
C LYS A 386 -38.59 -12.17 24.63
N ALA A 387 -37.50 -11.54 24.21
CA ALA A 387 -37.07 -10.25 24.72
C ALA A 387 -37.44 -9.16 23.70
N LYS A 388 -38.32 -8.25 24.14
CA LYS A 388 -38.70 -7.01 23.46
C LYS A 388 -37.51 -6.06 23.42
N GLY A 389 -37.39 -5.35 22.30
CA GLY A 389 -36.32 -4.38 22.06
C GLY A 389 -36.26 -3.23 23.06
N ILE A 390 -35.03 -2.80 23.31
CA ILE A 390 -34.71 -1.51 23.91
C ILE A 390 -33.62 -0.90 23.02
N ARG A 391 -34.01 0.05 22.16
CA ARG A 391 -33.09 0.96 21.48
C ARG A 391 -32.60 1.96 22.53
N GLY A 392 -31.36 1.77 23.00
CA GLY A 392 -30.67 2.73 23.85
C GLY A 392 -29.94 3.77 23.02
N LEU A 393 -30.45 5.01 23.01
CA LEU A 393 -29.67 6.19 22.66
C LEU A 393 -28.47 6.31 23.63
N PHE A 394 -27.24 6.30 23.12
CA PHE A 394 -26.11 6.88 23.84
C PHE A 394 -25.73 8.21 23.19
N ARG A 395 -26.18 9.29 23.83
CA ARG A 395 -25.64 10.64 23.68
C ARG A 395 -24.22 10.66 24.23
N LYS A 396 -23.28 11.15 23.43
CA LYS A 396 -21.93 11.54 23.83
C LYS A 396 -21.98 12.70 24.83
N GLY A 397 -21.15 12.62 25.87
CA GLY A 397 -20.81 13.72 26.76
C GLY A 397 -19.29 13.75 26.95
N CYS A 398 -18.76 14.98 26.92
CA CYS A 398 -17.37 15.44 27.09
C CYS A 398 -16.49 15.50 25.82
#